data_AF-A0A812M1U2-F1
#
_entry.id   AF-A0A812M1U2-F1
#
_cell.length_a   1.000
_cell.length_b   1.000
_cell.length_c   1.000
_cell.angle_alpha   90.00
_cell.angle_beta   90.00
_cell.angle_gamma   90.00
#
_symmetry.space_group_name_H-M   'P 1'
#
loop_
_entity.id
_entity.type
_entity.pdbx_description
1 polymer ?
#
loop_
_entity_poly.entity_id
_entity_poly.type
_entity_poly.pdbx_seq_one_letter_code
_entity_poly.pdbx_strand_id
1 'polypeptide(L)'
;MDSDKNHGPSFNMDLLKDPEKLKFFVMKYSQTEAFKIWAGFAVIAFVVFMLVSSGDFSFLLTLSSLLSMFSFLMVALKMEIGRSCKGVSLKMMESYLVIFFFRLCAIIPFEGYLPFDKSGDWFYQTCEALGFCLAGTIVYFCRIKYAATYDPATDTFQHLYLGVGALGLSLIFHPNLNGFLPSDIGWAFALYLESVAVLCQLFMFMKEGRAQEHTSHFLAAQALAKLMSFIFWASSFSELSDPNHHIKAFVGNWVVCAQLVQLLIMGDFIYHYMRCIQQGIPVSQLLSSDAV
;
A
#
# COMPACT_ATOMS: atom_id res chain seq x y z
N MET A 1 32.79 15.53 36.75
CA MET A 1 32.25 14.16 36.62
C MET A 1 30.93 14.32 35.88
N ASP A 2 31.05 14.62 34.59
CA ASP A 2 29.91 15.01 33.75
C ASP A 2 29.22 13.76 33.23
N SER A 3 27.92 13.65 33.53
CA SER A 3 27.07 12.62 32.94
C SER A 3 26.68 13.07 31.54
N ASP A 4 27.32 12.50 30.53
CA ASP A 4 26.91 12.66 29.14
C ASP A 4 25.56 11.96 28.95
N LYS A 5 24.48 12.75 28.97
CA LYS A 5 23.13 12.27 28.69
C LYS A 5 23.06 12.03 27.19
N ASN A 6 23.20 10.76 26.82
CA ASN A 6 22.96 10.23 25.48
C ASN A 6 21.55 10.65 25.00
N HIS A 7 21.46 11.79 24.31
CA HIS A 7 20.27 12.19 23.59
C HIS A 7 20.33 11.43 22.26
N GLY A 8 19.47 10.42 22.10
CA GLY A 8 19.25 9.82 20.79
C GLY A 8 18.96 10.93 19.75
N PRO A 9 19.29 10.74 18.46
CA PRO A 9 19.27 11.84 17.50
C PRO A 9 17.87 12.42 17.40
N SER A 10 17.66 13.60 17.99
CA SER A 10 16.40 14.33 17.93
C SER A 10 16.05 14.62 16.47
N PHE A 11 14.77 14.44 16.11
CA PHE A 11 14.20 14.83 14.82
C PHE A 11 14.71 16.21 14.42
N ASN A 12 15.55 16.28 13.38
CA ASN A 12 16.30 17.50 13.04
C ASN A 12 15.40 18.47 12.26
N MET A 13 14.45 19.08 12.97
CA MET A 13 13.54 20.12 12.46
C MET A 13 14.31 21.37 11.98
N ASP A 14 15.60 21.50 12.33
CA ASP A 14 16.46 22.58 11.86
C ASP A 14 16.87 22.41 10.38
N LEU A 15 16.78 21.20 9.83
CA LEU A 15 17.01 20.95 8.39
C LEU A 15 15.97 21.66 7.52
N LEU A 16 14.72 21.74 7.99
CA LEU A 16 13.62 22.43 7.28
C LEU A 16 13.67 23.95 7.43
N LYS A 17 14.39 24.46 8.45
CA LYS A 17 14.51 25.90 8.73
C LYS A 17 15.73 26.55 8.06
N ASP A 18 16.74 25.75 7.72
CA ASP A 18 17.95 26.20 7.05
C ASP A 18 17.87 25.93 5.53
N PRO A 19 17.58 26.96 4.69
CA PRO A 19 17.35 26.79 3.26
C PRO A 19 18.59 26.26 2.51
N GLU A 20 19.80 26.50 3.00
CA GLU A 20 21.04 25.99 2.39
C GLU A 20 21.22 24.49 2.69
N LYS A 21 20.95 24.05 3.93
CA LYS A 21 20.95 22.62 4.27
C LYS A 21 19.83 21.87 3.57
N LEU A 22 18.64 22.47 3.45
CA LEU A 22 17.52 21.90 2.69
C LEU A 22 17.89 21.74 1.21
N LYS A 23 18.50 22.77 0.61
CA LYS A 23 18.96 22.74 -0.79
C LYS A 23 20.02 21.67 -1.00
N PHE A 24 21.00 21.55 -0.11
CA PHE A 24 22.03 20.49 -0.16
C PHE A 24 21.41 19.09 0.00
N PHE A 25 20.48 18.93 0.93
CA PHE A 25 19.74 17.68 1.13
C PHE A 25 18.92 17.28 -0.11
N VAL A 26 18.16 18.22 -0.68
CA VAL A 26 17.37 17.99 -1.91
C VAL A 26 18.29 17.68 -3.09
N MET A 27 19.41 18.39 -3.24
CA MET A 27 20.39 18.09 -4.28
C MET A 27 20.99 16.68 -4.10
N LYS A 28 21.32 16.26 -2.88
CA LYS A 28 21.83 14.91 -2.62
C LYS A 28 20.76 13.83 -2.87
N TYR A 29 19.54 14.03 -2.37
CA TYR A 29 18.46 13.06 -2.52
C TYR A 29 17.97 12.93 -3.97
N SER A 30 17.95 14.04 -4.72
CA SER A 30 17.55 14.05 -6.13
C SER A 30 18.46 13.24 -7.05
N GLN A 31 19.68 12.92 -6.60
CA GLN A 31 20.62 12.05 -7.33
C GLN A 31 20.33 10.56 -7.12
N THR A 32 19.49 10.17 -6.15
CA THR A 32 19.15 8.76 -5.92
C THR A 32 18.28 8.21 -7.04
N GLU A 33 18.48 6.94 -7.40
CA GLU A 33 17.68 6.25 -8.42
C GLU A 33 16.20 6.18 -8.02
N ALA A 34 15.93 5.96 -6.72
CA ALA A 34 14.58 5.98 -6.18
C ALA A 34 13.88 7.33 -6.44
N PHE A 35 14.55 8.47 -6.18
CA PHE A 35 13.96 9.78 -6.44
C PHE A 35 13.61 9.98 -7.92
N LYS A 36 14.51 9.62 -8.84
CA LYS A 36 14.27 9.76 -10.29
C LYS A 36 13.04 8.96 -10.73
N ILE A 37 12.90 7.73 -10.24
CA ILE A 37 11.75 6.86 -10.52
C ILE A 37 10.46 7.47 -9.99
N TRP A 38 10.43 7.92 -8.73
CA TRP A 38 9.24 8.51 -8.12
C TRP A 38 8.88 9.88 -8.71
N ALA A 39 9.86 10.69 -9.09
CA ALA A 39 9.64 11.94 -9.81
C ALA A 39 9.06 11.69 -11.20
N GLY A 40 9.58 10.69 -11.92
CA GLY A 40 9.02 10.25 -13.19
C GLY A 40 7.57 9.76 -13.05
N PHE A 41 7.28 8.97 -12.01
CA PHE A 41 5.92 8.56 -11.69
C PHE A 41 5.01 9.76 -11.40
N ALA A 42 5.46 10.76 -10.65
CA ALA A 42 4.66 11.95 -10.35
C ALA A 42 4.31 12.74 -11.64
N VAL A 43 5.25 12.85 -12.59
CA VAL A 43 4.98 13.45 -13.90
C VAL A 43 3.96 12.62 -14.68
N ILE A 44 4.09 11.29 -14.70
CA ILE A 44 3.12 10.41 -15.37
C ILE A 44 1.74 10.54 -14.72
N ALA A 45 1.64 10.53 -13.40
CA ALA A 45 0.40 10.69 -12.66
C ALA A 45 -0.26 12.04 -12.95
N PHE A 46 0.52 13.12 -13.06
CA PHE A 46 0.02 14.43 -13.46
C PHE A 46 -0.52 14.44 -14.90
N VAL A 47 0.20 13.82 -15.84
CA VAL A 47 -0.28 13.68 -17.23
C VAL A 47 -1.56 12.85 -17.28
N VAL A 48 -1.63 11.75 -16.52
CA VAL A 48 -2.84 10.92 -16.41
C VAL A 48 -4.02 11.75 -15.88
N PHE A 49 -3.81 12.55 -14.83
CA PHE A 49 -4.85 13.46 -14.32
C PHE A 49 -5.36 14.38 -15.42
N MET A 50 -4.47 15.05 -16.16
CA MET A 50 -4.86 15.98 -17.23
C MET A 50 -5.60 15.31 -18.39
N LEU A 51 -5.33 14.03 -18.67
CA LEU A 51 -5.91 13.33 -19.82
C LEU A 51 -7.19 12.55 -19.49
N VAL A 52 -7.30 12.04 -18.26
CA VAL A 52 -8.30 11.04 -17.88
C VAL A 52 -9.30 11.56 -16.85
N SER A 53 -8.91 12.51 -15.99
CA SER A 53 -9.77 13.04 -14.93
C SER A 53 -10.68 14.16 -15.41
N SER A 54 -11.86 14.26 -14.81
CA SER A 54 -12.73 15.45 -14.88
C SER A 54 -12.38 16.49 -13.80
N GLY A 55 -11.45 16.18 -12.91
CA GLY A 55 -11.06 17.02 -11.77
C GLY A 55 -11.89 16.76 -10.51
N ASP A 56 -12.70 15.71 -10.50
CA ASP A 56 -13.55 15.38 -9.36
C ASP A 56 -12.73 14.76 -8.22
N PHE A 57 -13.19 14.97 -6.99
CA PHE A 57 -12.53 14.45 -5.80
C PHE A 57 -12.36 12.93 -5.83
N SER A 58 -13.28 12.20 -6.48
CA SER A 58 -13.22 10.75 -6.66
C SER A 58 -12.01 10.26 -7.46
N PHE A 59 -11.32 11.13 -8.21
CA PHE A 59 -10.03 10.79 -8.84
C PHE A 59 -8.99 10.36 -7.81
N LEU A 60 -9.11 10.77 -6.55
CA LEU A 60 -8.22 10.36 -5.47
C LEU A 60 -8.15 8.82 -5.31
N LEU A 61 -9.27 8.12 -5.53
CA LEU A 61 -9.31 6.66 -5.50
C LEU A 61 -8.56 6.05 -6.69
N THR A 62 -8.67 6.66 -7.88
CA THR A 62 -7.88 6.31 -9.06
C THR A 62 -6.40 6.51 -8.84
N LEU A 63 -6.00 7.63 -8.24
CA LEU A 63 -4.60 7.92 -7.93
C LEU A 63 -4.02 6.91 -6.93
N SER A 64 -4.80 6.51 -5.93
CA SER A 64 -4.47 5.40 -5.02
C SER A 64 -4.20 4.11 -5.79
N SER A 65 -5.09 3.72 -6.70
CA SER A 65 -4.93 2.51 -7.52
C SER A 65 -3.70 2.56 -8.42
N LEU A 66 -3.48 3.70 -9.08
CA LEU A 66 -2.32 3.94 -9.95
C LEU A 66 -1.00 3.83 -9.17
N LEU A 67 -0.92 4.43 -7.99
CA LEU A 67 0.25 4.36 -7.11
C LEU A 67 0.48 2.93 -6.59
N SER A 68 -0.59 2.24 -6.21
CA SER A 68 -0.54 0.83 -5.80
C SER A 68 0.01 -0.04 -6.93
N MET A 69 -0.59 0.02 -8.12
CA MET A 69 -0.16 -0.73 -9.30
C MET A 69 1.30 -0.45 -9.66
N PHE A 70 1.73 0.82 -9.62
CA PHE A 70 3.11 1.20 -9.89
C PHE A 70 4.09 0.57 -8.89
N SER A 71 3.72 0.49 -7.61
CA SER A 71 4.57 -0.16 -6.61
C SER A 71 4.75 -1.67 -6.91
N PHE A 72 3.70 -2.38 -7.35
CA PHE A 72 3.81 -3.77 -7.79
C PHE A 72 4.71 -3.91 -9.02
N LEU A 73 4.59 -2.99 -9.98
CA LEU A 73 5.45 -2.97 -11.16
C LEU A 73 6.93 -2.85 -10.77
N MET A 74 7.24 -1.96 -9.83
CA MET A 74 8.60 -1.76 -9.35
C MET A 74 9.19 -3.02 -8.70
N VAL A 75 8.40 -3.74 -7.90
CA VAL A 75 8.84 -5.02 -7.31
C VAL A 75 9.05 -6.08 -8.39
N ALA A 76 8.11 -6.25 -9.31
CA ALA A 76 8.21 -7.22 -10.40
C ALA A 76 9.45 -6.96 -11.27
N LEU A 77 9.68 -5.70 -11.68
CA LEU A 77 10.86 -5.30 -12.44
C LEU A 77 12.16 -5.55 -11.67
N LYS A 78 12.19 -5.23 -10.36
CA LYS A 78 13.38 -5.46 -9.55
C LYS A 78 13.71 -6.95 -9.43
N MET A 79 12.71 -7.80 -9.26
CA MET A 79 12.88 -9.25 -9.24
C MET A 79 13.37 -9.80 -10.58
N GLU A 80 12.83 -9.29 -11.69
CA GLU A 80 13.22 -9.73 -13.04
C GLU A 80 14.66 -9.32 -13.38
N ILE A 81 15.05 -8.08 -13.06
CA ILE A 81 16.42 -7.57 -13.25
C ILE A 81 17.40 -8.30 -12.33
N GLY A 82 17.03 -8.46 -11.05
CA GLY A 82 17.87 -9.08 -10.03
C GLY A 82 17.88 -10.61 -10.06
N ARG A 83 17.01 -11.24 -10.88
CA ARG A 83 16.80 -12.70 -10.96
C ARG A 83 16.59 -13.35 -9.59
N SER A 84 15.90 -12.66 -8.68
CA SER A 84 15.73 -13.07 -7.29
C SER A 84 14.43 -12.54 -6.68
N CYS A 85 13.85 -13.31 -5.77
CA CYS A 85 12.70 -12.93 -4.93
C CYS A 85 13.08 -12.72 -3.45
N LYS A 86 14.38 -12.57 -3.15
CA LYS A 86 14.86 -12.41 -1.77
C LYS A 86 14.24 -11.19 -1.08
N GLY A 87 13.66 -11.42 0.10
CA GLY A 87 13.04 -10.39 0.93
C GLY A 87 11.63 -9.96 0.51
N VAL A 88 11.01 -10.65 -0.45
CA VAL A 88 9.60 -10.47 -0.82
C VAL A 88 8.76 -11.54 -0.13
N SER A 89 7.76 -11.14 0.65
CA SER A 89 6.80 -12.06 1.27
C SER A 89 5.84 -12.58 0.19
N LEU A 90 5.94 -13.87 -0.11
CA LEU A 90 5.04 -14.57 -1.02
C LEU A 90 3.62 -14.55 -0.46
N LYS A 91 3.47 -14.70 0.85
CA LYS A 91 2.17 -14.70 1.53
C LYS A 91 1.42 -13.37 1.43
N MET A 92 2.15 -12.26 1.48
CA MET A 92 1.58 -10.94 1.19
C MET A 92 1.08 -10.88 -0.25
N MET A 93 1.90 -11.32 -1.21
CA MET A 93 1.59 -11.24 -2.64
C MET A 93 0.41 -12.15 -3.04
N GLU A 94 0.30 -13.33 -2.44
CA GLU A 94 -0.86 -14.22 -2.58
C GLU A 94 -2.13 -13.59 -2.00
N SER A 95 -2.02 -12.90 -0.87
CA SER A 95 -3.15 -12.15 -0.30
C SER A 95 -3.60 -11.03 -1.24
N TYR A 96 -2.65 -10.27 -1.83
CA TYR A 96 -2.97 -9.25 -2.82
C TYR A 96 -3.60 -9.81 -4.10
N LEU A 97 -3.17 -10.99 -4.56
CA LEU A 97 -3.81 -11.66 -5.70
C LEU A 97 -5.29 -11.94 -5.42
N VAL A 98 -5.62 -12.42 -4.22
CA VAL A 98 -6.99 -12.64 -3.76
C VAL A 98 -7.75 -11.32 -3.63
N ILE A 99 -7.15 -10.30 -3.03
CA ILE A 99 -7.73 -8.95 -2.90
C ILE A 99 -8.13 -8.38 -4.27
N PHE A 100 -7.19 -8.36 -5.22
CA PHE A 100 -7.44 -7.85 -6.55
C PHE A 100 -8.52 -8.66 -7.27
N PHE A 101 -8.51 -10.00 -7.14
CA PHE A 101 -9.55 -10.85 -7.74
C PHE A 101 -10.96 -10.46 -7.28
N PHE A 102 -11.19 -10.42 -5.96
CA PHE A 102 -12.51 -10.09 -5.42
C PHE A 102 -12.92 -8.65 -5.70
N ARG A 103 -11.96 -7.70 -5.70
CA ARG A 103 -12.24 -6.32 -6.09
C ARG A 103 -12.64 -6.22 -7.55
N LEU A 104 -11.92 -6.87 -8.46
CA LEU A 104 -12.26 -6.89 -9.90
C LEU A 104 -13.63 -7.51 -10.15
N CYS A 105 -13.98 -8.60 -9.45
CA CYS A 105 -15.33 -9.17 -9.50
C CYS A 105 -16.41 -8.17 -9.04
N ALA A 106 -16.06 -7.22 -8.17
CA ALA A 106 -16.97 -6.20 -7.69
C ALA A 106 -17.06 -4.95 -8.57
N ILE A 107 -16.00 -4.60 -9.30
CA ILE A 107 -15.94 -3.34 -10.06
C ILE A 107 -16.05 -3.51 -11.57
N ILE A 108 -15.80 -4.71 -12.14
CA ILE A 108 -15.92 -4.93 -13.59
C ILE A 108 -17.39 -5.04 -14.02
N PRO A 109 -18.25 -5.85 -13.35
CA PRO A 109 -19.63 -6.02 -13.81
C PRO A 109 -20.58 -4.93 -13.29
N PHE A 110 -20.12 -4.09 -12.36
CA PHE A 110 -20.95 -3.15 -11.61
C PHE A 110 -20.25 -1.81 -11.40
N GLU A 111 -21.03 -0.75 -11.24
CA GLU A 111 -20.51 0.63 -11.13
C GLU A 111 -20.54 1.16 -9.69
N GLY A 112 -21.16 0.46 -8.74
CA GLY A 112 -21.46 0.97 -7.40
C GLY A 112 -20.24 1.31 -6.54
N TYR A 113 -19.07 0.75 -6.85
CA TYR A 113 -17.80 1.03 -6.15
C TYR A 113 -16.76 1.73 -7.02
N LEU A 114 -17.13 2.16 -8.23
CA LEU A 114 -16.23 2.92 -9.10
C LEU A 114 -16.13 4.37 -8.61
N PRO A 115 -14.98 5.03 -8.81
CA PRO A 115 -14.92 6.46 -8.59
C PRO A 115 -15.83 7.18 -9.59
N PHE A 116 -16.58 8.17 -9.12
CA PHE A 116 -17.49 8.98 -9.97
C PHE A 116 -16.77 9.82 -11.03
N ASP A 117 -15.50 10.16 -10.81
CA ASP A 117 -14.66 10.85 -11.80
C ASP A 117 -14.58 10.02 -13.09
N LYS A 118 -14.43 10.68 -14.25
CA LYS A 118 -14.33 10.03 -15.56
C LYS A 118 -13.27 8.91 -15.64
N SER A 119 -12.24 8.96 -14.78
CA SER A 119 -11.27 7.87 -14.66
C SER A 119 -11.84 6.54 -14.17
N GLY A 120 -13.02 6.53 -13.53
CA GLY A 120 -13.75 5.35 -13.11
C GLY A 120 -14.25 4.49 -14.27
N ASP A 121 -14.58 5.12 -15.40
CA ASP A 121 -15.19 4.46 -16.58
C ASP A 121 -14.35 3.30 -17.12
N TRP A 122 -13.02 3.38 -17.01
CA TRP A 122 -12.13 2.34 -17.52
C TRP A 122 -10.74 2.34 -16.86
N PHE A 123 -10.21 3.52 -16.51
CA PHE A 123 -8.81 3.65 -16.11
C PHE A 123 -8.54 3.09 -14.71
N TYR A 124 -9.44 3.34 -13.76
CA TYR A 124 -9.39 2.73 -12.42
C TYR A 124 -9.41 1.19 -12.51
N GLN A 125 -10.36 0.63 -13.26
CA GLN A 125 -10.45 -0.82 -13.47
C GLN A 125 -9.19 -1.38 -14.16
N THR A 126 -8.63 -0.64 -15.12
CA THR A 126 -7.38 -1.01 -15.80
C THR A 126 -6.22 -1.06 -14.80
N CYS A 127 -6.10 -0.08 -13.90
CA CYS A 127 -5.07 -0.08 -12.86
C CYS A 127 -5.19 -1.29 -11.93
N GLU A 128 -6.40 -1.62 -11.45
CA GLU A 128 -6.65 -2.80 -10.62
C GLU A 128 -6.34 -4.11 -11.37
N ALA A 129 -6.69 -4.20 -12.66
CA ALA A 129 -6.41 -5.38 -13.49
C ALA A 129 -4.92 -5.56 -13.76
N LEU A 130 -4.18 -4.48 -14.02
CA LEU A 130 -2.73 -4.53 -14.14
C LEU A 130 -2.08 -4.89 -12.79
N GLY A 131 -2.59 -4.35 -11.68
CA GLY A 131 -2.19 -4.73 -10.32
C GLY A 131 -2.34 -6.23 -10.08
N PHE A 132 -3.47 -6.82 -10.47
CA PHE A 132 -3.73 -8.27 -10.40
C PHE A 132 -2.67 -9.07 -11.19
N CYS A 133 -2.42 -8.70 -12.44
CA CYS A 133 -1.43 -9.36 -13.30
C CYS A 133 -0.02 -9.26 -12.73
N LEU A 134 0.36 -8.11 -12.16
CA LEU A 134 1.67 -7.90 -11.55
C LEU A 134 1.83 -8.69 -10.25
N ALA A 135 0.80 -8.73 -9.39
CA ALA A 135 0.79 -9.57 -8.20
C ALA A 135 0.93 -11.06 -8.59
N GLY A 136 0.19 -11.52 -9.61
CA GLY A 136 0.32 -12.88 -10.13
C GLY A 136 1.70 -13.19 -10.70
N THR A 137 2.32 -12.22 -11.37
CA THR A 137 3.70 -12.33 -11.88
C THR A 137 4.70 -12.47 -10.73
N ILE A 138 4.56 -11.70 -9.65
CA ILE A 138 5.42 -11.81 -8.47
C ILE A 138 5.23 -13.16 -7.77
N VAL A 139 3.99 -13.64 -7.64
CA VAL A 139 3.71 -14.98 -7.10
C VAL A 139 4.37 -16.06 -7.97
N TYR A 140 4.27 -15.96 -9.30
CA TYR A 140 4.95 -16.86 -10.25
C TYR A 140 6.47 -16.82 -10.09
N PHE A 141 7.06 -15.63 -9.91
CA PHE A 141 8.48 -15.48 -9.65
C PHE A 141 8.90 -16.18 -8.35
N CYS A 142 8.15 -16.03 -7.28
CA CYS A 142 8.44 -16.66 -5.99
C CYS A 142 8.22 -18.18 -6.00
N ARG A 143 7.17 -18.67 -6.66
CA ARG A 143 6.79 -20.11 -6.66
C ARG A 143 7.55 -20.94 -7.69
N ILE A 144 7.92 -20.34 -8.82
CA ILE A 144 8.45 -21.09 -9.98
C ILE A 144 9.77 -20.51 -10.47
N LYS A 145 9.77 -19.30 -11.04
CA LYS A 145 10.91 -18.80 -11.83
C LYS A 145 12.19 -18.56 -11.01
N TYR A 146 12.05 -18.00 -9.81
CA TYR A 146 13.15 -17.67 -8.89
C TYR A 146 13.00 -18.35 -7.54
N ALA A 147 12.27 -19.48 -7.49
CA ALA A 147 11.93 -20.20 -6.27
C ALA A 147 13.14 -20.57 -5.41
N ALA A 148 14.29 -20.83 -6.03
CA ALA A 148 15.55 -21.12 -5.34
C ALA A 148 16.06 -19.98 -4.44
N THR A 149 15.59 -18.73 -4.66
CA THR A 149 15.98 -17.56 -3.87
C THR A 149 14.93 -17.13 -2.84
N TYR A 150 13.79 -17.82 -2.81
CA TYR A 150 12.75 -17.61 -1.82
C TYR A 150 13.14 -18.33 -0.52
N ASP A 151 13.01 -17.65 0.61
CA ASP A 151 13.29 -18.22 1.93
C ASP A 151 11.99 -18.39 2.75
N PRO A 152 11.44 -19.62 2.84
CA PRO A 152 10.25 -19.88 3.65
C PRO A 152 10.48 -19.70 5.16
N ALA A 153 11.72 -19.71 5.66
CA ALA A 153 12.02 -19.61 7.08
C ALA A 153 11.80 -18.18 7.62
N THR A 154 11.88 -17.18 6.75
CA THR A 154 11.59 -15.78 7.07
C THR A 154 10.12 -15.44 6.84
N ASP A 155 9.48 -16.00 5.79
CA ASP A 155 8.06 -15.76 5.47
C ASP A 155 7.09 -16.72 6.19
N THR A 156 7.05 -16.64 7.52
CA THR A 156 6.33 -17.62 8.37
C THR A 156 4.94 -17.19 8.84
N PHE A 157 4.51 -15.97 8.55
CA PHE A 157 3.21 -15.43 9.01
C PHE A 157 2.03 -16.29 8.50
N GLN A 158 0.97 -16.49 9.29
CA GLN A 158 -0.18 -17.32 8.90
C GLN A 158 -1.27 -16.48 8.21
N HIS A 159 -1.02 -16.12 6.95
CA HIS A 159 -1.91 -15.24 6.16
C HIS A 159 -3.33 -15.79 5.95
N LEU A 160 -3.54 -17.11 6.03
CA LEU A 160 -4.87 -17.71 5.94
C LEU A 160 -5.82 -17.22 7.06
N TYR A 161 -5.29 -16.97 8.28
CA TYR A 161 -6.11 -16.43 9.36
C TYR A 161 -6.55 -14.98 9.08
N LEU A 162 -5.74 -14.21 8.36
CA LEU A 162 -6.16 -12.87 7.89
C LEU A 162 -7.32 -12.98 6.92
N GLY A 163 -7.23 -13.92 5.97
CA GLY A 163 -8.30 -14.21 5.02
C GLY A 163 -9.60 -14.63 5.71
N VAL A 164 -9.54 -15.56 6.66
CA VAL A 164 -10.73 -16.00 7.42
C VAL A 164 -11.32 -14.85 8.24
N GLY A 165 -10.48 -14.06 8.92
CA GLY A 165 -10.95 -12.89 9.68
C GLY A 165 -11.62 -11.84 8.81
N ALA A 166 -11.00 -11.49 7.68
CA ALA A 166 -11.55 -10.54 6.72
C ALA A 166 -12.87 -11.03 6.11
N LEU A 167 -13.00 -12.33 5.81
CA LEU A 167 -14.23 -12.91 5.30
C LEU A 167 -15.33 -12.91 6.36
N GLY A 168 -15.02 -13.27 7.60
CA GLY A 168 -15.99 -13.19 8.70
C GLY A 168 -16.53 -11.77 8.90
N LEU A 169 -15.65 -10.76 8.82
CA LEU A 169 -16.04 -9.36 8.89
C LEU A 169 -16.87 -8.91 7.67
N SER A 170 -16.53 -9.33 6.46
CA SER A 170 -17.28 -8.94 5.24
C SER A 170 -18.66 -9.55 5.18
N LEU A 171 -18.87 -10.75 5.74
CA LEU A 171 -20.21 -11.34 5.85
C LEU A 171 -21.15 -10.52 6.74
N ILE A 172 -20.61 -9.82 7.76
CA ILE A 172 -21.38 -9.01 8.71
C ILE A 172 -21.48 -7.56 8.25
N PHE A 173 -20.34 -6.98 7.87
CA PHE A 173 -20.18 -5.57 7.49
C PHE A 173 -19.83 -5.48 6.01
N HIS A 174 -20.83 -5.47 5.13
CA HIS A 174 -20.68 -5.17 3.71
C HIS A 174 -21.71 -4.10 3.28
N PRO A 175 -21.38 -3.26 2.28
CA PRO A 175 -22.32 -2.30 1.70
C PRO A 175 -23.32 -3.02 0.78
N ASN A 176 -24.16 -2.26 0.08
CA ASN A 176 -25.11 -2.82 -0.90
C ASN A 176 -25.19 -1.95 -2.16
N LEU A 177 -24.06 -1.41 -2.59
CA LEU A 177 -23.99 -0.48 -3.70
C LEU A 177 -24.20 -1.17 -5.05
N ASN A 178 -23.77 -2.42 -5.19
CA ASN A 178 -23.95 -3.16 -6.44
C ASN A 178 -25.30 -3.87 -6.52
N GLY A 179 -26.06 -3.96 -5.41
CA GLY A 179 -27.31 -4.72 -5.34
C GLY A 179 -27.14 -6.21 -5.59
N PHE A 180 -25.91 -6.73 -5.53
CA PHE A 180 -25.56 -8.12 -5.78
C PHE A 180 -24.66 -8.62 -4.66
N LEU A 181 -25.29 -9.34 -3.72
CA LEU A 181 -24.70 -9.74 -2.44
C LEU A 181 -23.28 -10.34 -2.54
N PRO A 182 -22.96 -11.29 -3.45
CA PRO A 182 -21.60 -11.83 -3.55
C PRO A 182 -20.55 -10.78 -3.93
N SER A 183 -20.92 -9.81 -4.77
CA SER A 183 -20.04 -8.72 -5.21
C SER A 183 -19.82 -7.72 -4.08
N ASP A 184 -20.87 -7.35 -3.35
CA ASP A 184 -20.77 -6.46 -2.20
C ASP A 184 -19.93 -7.05 -1.06
N ILE A 185 -20.12 -8.34 -0.75
CA ILE A 185 -19.28 -9.08 0.21
C ILE A 185 -17.84 -9.18 -0.31
N GLY A 186 -17.65 -9.45 -1.61
CA GLY A 186 -16.33 -9.55 -2.23
C GLY A 186 -15.54 -8.24 -2.15
N TRP A 187 -16.20 -7.11 -2.39
CA TRP A 187 -15.61 -5.79 -2.25
C TRP A 187 -15.16 -5.51 -0.81
N ALA A 188 -16.06 -5.75 0.16
CA ALA A 188 -15.75 -5.57 1.57
C ALA A 188 -14.63 -6.51 2.04
N PHE A 189 -14.65 -7.76 1.59
CA PHE A 189 -13.61 -8.76 1.86
C PHE A 189 -12.24 -8.28 1.35
N ALA A 190 -12.18 -7.82 0.11
CA ALA A 190 -10.94 -7.31 -0.48
C ALA A 190 -10.39 -6.12 0.33
N LEU A 191 -11.24 -5.19 0.75
CA LEU A 191 -10.85 -4.04 1.56
C LEU A 191 -10.30 -4.46 2.94
N TYR A 192 -11.02 -5.34 3.66
CA TYR A 192 -10.58 -5.80 4.99
C TYR A 192 -9.33 -6.66 4.94
N LEU A 193 -9.20 -7.55 3.96
CA LEU A 193 -7.99 -8.36 3.82
C LEU A 193 -6.78 -7.48 3.48
N GLU A 194 -6.96 -6.49 2.62
CA GLU A 194 -5.89 -5.54 2.28
C GLU A 194 -5.42 -4.72 3.47
N SER A 195 -6.32 -4.45 4.42
CA SER A 195 -6.04 -3.72 5.66
C SER A 195 -4.94 -4.38 6.50
N VAL A 196 -4.80 -5.71 6.38
CA VAL A 196 -3.93 -6.54 7.23
C VAL A 196 -2.89 -7.34 6.46
N ALA A 197 -3.01 -7.47 5.14
CA ALA A 197 -2.09 -8.27 4.30
C ALA A 197 -0.62 -7.84 4.43
N VAL A 198 -0.38 -6.55 4.67
CA VAL A 198 0.95 -5.96 4.87
C VAL A 198 1.71 -6.56 6.06
N LEU A 199 1.00 -7.11 7.05
CA LEU A 199 1.61 -7.76 8.22
C LEU A 199 2.56 -8.90 7.84
N CYS A 200 2.30 -9.60 6.74
CA CYS A 200 3.15 -10.70 6.28
C CYS A 200 4.57 -10.18 5.95
N GLN A 201 4.67 -9.05 5.25
CA GLN A 201 5.95 -8.45 4.88
C GLN A 201 6.65 -7.79 6.07
N LEU A 202 5.90 -7.10 6.93
CA LEU A 202 6.46 -6.50 8.16
C LEU A 202 7.05 -7.58 9.08
N PHE A 203 6.36 -8.71 9.23
CA PHE A 203 6.85 -9.84 10.01
C PHE A 203 8.10 -10.48 9.40
N MET A 204 8.16 -10.56 8.07
CA MET A 204 9.36 -11.02 7.36
C MET A 204 10.56 -10.10 7.63
N PHE A 205 10.39 -8.77 7.62
CA PHE A 205 11.46 -7.84 7.98
C PHE A 205 11.96 -8.05 9.41
N MET A 206 11.05 -8.18 10.38
CA MET A 206 11.41 -8.45 11.78
C MET A 206 12.24 -9.73 11.92
N LYS A 207 11.91 -10.79 11.15
CA LYS A 207 12.67 -12.03 11.14
C LYS A 207 14.03 -11.93 10.44
N GLU A 208 14.11 -11.18 9.34
CA GLU A 208 15.37 -10.96 8.64
C GLU A 208 16.32 -10.01 9.39
N GLY A 209 15.79 -9.19 10.31
CA GLY A 209 16.54 -8.14 11.01
C GLY A 209 16.98 -6.99 10.09
N ARG A 210 16.53 -6.98 8.83
CA ARG A 210 16.81 -5.96 7.83
C ARG A 210 15.69 -5.90 6.80
N ALA A 211 15.41 -4.72 6.29
CA ALA A 211 14.46 -4.53 5.20
C ALA A 211 15.20 -4.52 3.85
N GLN A 212 14.61 -5.07 2.78
CA GLN A 212 15.16 -4.81 1.44
C GLN A 212 14.65 -3.46 0.95
N GLU A 213 15.50 -2.71 0.23
CA GLU A 213 15.17 -1.38 -0.27
C GLU A 213 13.92 -1.38 -1.17
N HIS A 214 13.85 -2.31 -2.12
CA HIS A 214 12.74 -2.40 -3.08
C HIS A 214 11.39 -2.71 -2.42
N THR A 215 11.34 -3.63 -1.46
CA THR A 215 10.13 -3.92 -0.69
C THR A 215 9.77 -2.79 0.27
N SER A 216 10.76 -2.02 0.74
CA SER A 216 10.51 -0.86 1.60
C SER A 216 9.85 0.29 0.82
N HIS A 217 10.36 0.60 -0.38
CA HIS A 217 9.71 1.55 -1.28
C HIS A 217 8.31 1.08 -1.69
N PHE A 218 8.12 -0.22 -1.93
CA PHE A 218 6.81 -0.81 -2.18
C PHE A 218 5.84 -0.54 -1.03
N LEU A 219 6.22 -0.87 0.21
CA LEU A 219 5.37 -0.64 1.38
C LEU A 219 5.09 0.84 1.60
N ALA A 220 6.08 1.72 1.41
CA ALA A 220 5.86 3.17 1.52
C ALA A 220 4.83 3.68 0.50
N ALA A 221 4.92 3.20 -0.74
CA ALA A 221 3.96 3.53 -1.79
C ALA A 221 2.56 2.97 -1.52
N GLN A 222 2.47 1.72 -1.04
CA GLN A 222 1.21 1.13 -0.59
C GLN A 222 0.59 1.96 0.54
N ALA A 223 1.37 2.39 1.54
CA ALA A 223 0.87 3.22 2.63
C ALA A 223 0.27 4.53 2.12
N LEU A 224 0.96 5.20 1.19
CA LEU A 224 0.50 6.44 0.59
C LEU A 224 -0.77 6.23 -0.27
N ALA A 225 -0.84 5.14 -1.02
CA ALA A 225 -2.06 4.76 -1.74
C ALA A 225 -3.23 4.56 -0.76
N LYS A 226 -2.99 3.88 0.36
CA LYS A 226 -4.03 3.68 1.38
C LYS A 226 -4.41 4.95 2.11
N LEU A 227 -3.50 5.89 2.32
CA LEU A 227 -3.83 7.20 2.84
C LEU A 227 -4.77 7.95 1.90
N MET A 228 -4.50 7.92 0.59
CA MET A 228 -5.39 8.52 -0.41
C MET A 228 -6.77 7.85 -0.41
N SER A 229 -6.82 6.52 -0.40
CA SER A 229 -8.08 5.77 -0.32
C SER A 229 -8.84 6.06 0.98
N PHE A 230 -8.13 6.17 2.11
CA PHE A 230 -8.71 6.50 3.40
C PHE A 230 -9.33 7.89 3.38
N ILE A 231 -8.63 8.90 2.84
CA ILE A 231 -9.16 10.27 2.73
C ILE A 231 -10.44 10.27 1.88
N PHE A 232 -10.46 9.52 0.77
CA PHE A 232 -11.66 9.38 -0.05
C PHE A 232 -12.82 8.78 0.75
N TRP A 233 -12.65 7.58 1.31
CA TRP A 233 -13.72 6.87 2.02
C TRP A 233 -14.14 7.57 3.31
N ALA A 234 -13.24 8.25 4.02
CA ALA A 234 -13.58 9.04 5.20
C ALA A 234 -14.48 10.23 4.86
N SER A 235 -14.42 10.74 3.63
CA SER A 235 -15.31 11.81 3.16
C SER A 235 -16.63 11.29 2.56
N SER A 236 -16.65 10.07 2.01
CA SER A 236 -17.82 9.47 1.33
C SER A 236 -18.47 8.32 2.11
N PHE A 237 -18.07 8.06 3.36
CA PHE A 237 -18.54 6.90 4.14
C PHE A 237 -20.06 6.82 4.32
N SER A 238 -20.76 7.95 4.23
CA SER A 238 -22.21 7.99 4.30
C SER A 238 -22.87 7.24 3.14
N GLU A 239 -22.22 7.19 1.96
CA GLU A 239 -22.72 6.47 0.78
C GLU A 239 -22.66 4.94 0.97
N LEU A 240 -21.74 4.46 1.80
CA LEU A 240 -21.61 3.05 2.15
C LEU A 240 -22.64 2.59 3.18
N SER A 241 -23.35 3.52 3.83
CA SER A 241 -24.20 3.26 4.98
C SER A 241 -25.68 3.38 4.59
N ASP A 242 -26.51 2.46 5.09
CA ASP A 242 -27.97 2.53 4.93
C ASP A 242 -28.63 2.90 6.28
N PRO A 243 -29.13 4.14 6.44
CA PRO A 243 -29.73 4.61 7.69
C PRO A 243 -30.95 3.80 8.13
N ASN A 244 -31.63 3.12 7.20
CA ASN A 244 -32.88 2.42 7.47
C ASN A 244 -32.65 1.00 8.00
N HIS A 245 -31.39 0.56 8.12
CA HIS A 245 -31.05 -0.80 8.51
C HIS A 245 -30.02 -0.82 9.64
N HIS A 246 -30.31 -1.55 10.73
CA HIS A 246 -29.52 -1.52 11.97
C HIS A 246 -28.01 -1.77 11.80
N ILE A 247 -27.62 -2.81 11.06
CA ILE A 247 -26.20 -3.14 10.82
C ILE A 247 -25.60 -2.25 9.73
N LYS A 248 -26.30 -2.08 8.60
CA LYS A 248 -25.80 -1.33 7.45
C LYS A 248 -25.63 0.16 7.72
N ALA A 249 -26.28 0.72 8.75
CA ALA A 249 -26.04 2.09 9.21
C ALA A 249 -24.59 2.32 9.68
N PHE A 250 -23.85 1.27 10.07
CA PHE A 250 -22.49 1.37 10.58
C PHE A 250 -21.40 0.93 9.60
N VAL A 251 -21.78 0.44 8.40
CA VAL A 251 -20.82 -0.13 7.44
C VAL A 251 -19.78 0.89 6.98
N GLY A 252 -20.20 2.13 6.67
CA GLY A 252 -19.27 3.19 6.29
C GLY A 252 -18.25 3.50 7.38
N ASN A 253 -18.71 3.60 8.64
CA ASN A 253 -17.83 3.80 9.79
C ASN A 253 -16.82 2.65 9.92
N TRP A 254 -17.28 1.41 9.74
CA TRP A 254 -16.42 0.24 9.82
C TRP A 254 -15.35 0.21 8.71
N VAL A 255 -15.71 0.58 7.48
CA VAL A 255 -14.77 0.69 6.36
C VAL A 255 -13.68 1.73 6.63
N VAL A 256 -14.05 2.88 7.20
CA VAL A 256 -13.08 3.91 7.60
C VAL A 256 -12.20 3.42 8.75
N CYS A 257 -12.77 2.74 9.75
CA CYS A 257 -12.01 2.13 10.84
C CYS A 257 -11.00 1.09 10.35
N ALA A 258 -11.38 0.20 9.42
CA ALA A 258 -10.48 -0.81 8.88
C ALA A 258 -9.26 -0.18 8.15
N GLN A 259 -9.50 0.87 7.35
CA GLN A 259 -8.43 1.61 6.69
C GLN A 259 -7.56 2.40 7.68
N LEU A 260 -8.15 2.94 8.75
CA LEU A 260 -7.38 3.57 9.81
C LEU A 260 -6.47 2.56 10.52
N VAL A 261 -6.96 1.35 10.82
CA VAL A 261 -6.16 0.26 11.39
C VAL A 261 -4.96 -0.06 10.49
N GLN A 262 -5.16 -0.11 9.17
CA GLN A 262 -4.07 -0.32 8.23
C GLN A 262 -3.00 0.79 8.32
N LEU A 263 -3.41 2.06 8.35
CA LEU A 263 -2.49 3.18 8.49
C LEU A 263 -1.72 3.14 9.82
N LEU A 264 -2.38 2.73 10.91
CA LEU A 264 -1.73 2.56 12.22
C LEU A 264 -0.73 1.40 12.22
N ILE A 265 -1.06 0.26 11.62
CA ILE A 265 -0.15 -0.89 11.46
C ILE A 265 1.11 -0.46 10.70
N MET A 266 0.97 0.38 9.68
CA MET A 266 2.08 0.86 8.88
C MET A 266 2.80 2.07 9.50
N GLY A 267 2.24 2.69 10.54
CA GLY A 267 2.72 3.96 11.08
C GLY A 267 4.17 3.91 11.56
N ASP A 268 4.52 2.86 12.31
CA ASP A 268 5.89 2.64 12.80
C ASP A 268 6.88 2.46 11.62
N PHE A 269 6.56 1.58 10.69
CA PHE A 269 7.37 1.39 9.48
C PHE A 269 7.57 2.69 8.69
N ILE A 270 6.52 3.48 8.50
CA ILE A 270 6.58 4.75 7.76
C ILE A 270 7.40 5.79 8.51
N TYR A 271 7.28 5.85 9.84
CA TYR A 271 8.11 6.72 10.66
C TYR A 271 9.61 6.43 10.45
N HIS A 272 10.02 5.17 10.57
CA HIS A 272 11.42 4.78 10.36
C HIS A 272 11.87 4.94 8.90
N TYR A 273 11.01 4.65 7.93
CA TYR A 273 11.29 4.86 6.51
C TYR A 273 11.59 6.33 6.19
N MET A 274 10.75 7.24 6.71
CA MET A 274 10.95 8.69 6.54
C MET A 274 12.23 9.17 7.22
N ARG A 275 12.55 8.63 8.40
CA ARG A 275 13.80 8.94 9.12
C ARG A 275 15.04 8.54 8.30
N CYS A 276 15.04 7.34 7.70
CA CYS A 276 16.14 6.91 6.82
C CYS A 276 16.34 7.86 5.64
N ILE A 277 15.25 8.28 4.98
CA ILE A 277 15.30 9.23 3.85
C ILE A 277 15.87 10.58 4.30
N GLN A 278 15.35 11.13 5.40
CA GLN A 278 15.78 12.43 5.94
C GLN A 278 17.25 12.45 6.38
N GLN A 279 17.75 11.33 6.90
CA GLN A 279 19.14 11.19 7.31
C GLN A 279 20.07 10.78 6.14
N GLY A 280 19.51 10.44 4.98
CA GLY A 280 20.26 9.92 3.84
C GLY A 280 20.93 8.57 4.12
N ILE A 281 20.35 7.79 5.05
CA ILE A 281 20.78 6.45 5.41
C ILE A 281 20.08 5.46 4.46
N PRO A 282 20.77 4.40 3.99
CA PRO A 282 20.13 3.37 3.18
C PRO A 282 18.92 2.77 3.89
N VAL A 283 17.79 2.67 3.20
CA VAL A 283 16.54 2.10 3.74
C VAL A 283 16.72 0.63 4.16
N SER A 284 17.78 -0.04 3.70
CA SER A 284 18.12 -1.38 4.17
C SER A 284 18.47 -1.46 5.66
N GLN A 285 18.82 -0.33 6.29
CA GLN A 285 19.16 -0.20 7.71
C GLN A 285 17.95 0.21 8.58
N LEU A 286 16.72 0.12 8.05
CA LEU A 286 15.51 0.56 8.73
C LEU A 286 15.38 -0.02 10.15
N LEU A 287 15.63 -1.33 10.29
CA LEU A 287 15.56 -2.05 11.57
C LEU A 287 16.82 -1.95 12.45
N SER A 288 17.95 -1.49 11.89
CA SER A 288 19.18 -1.27 12.66
C SER A 288 19.30 0.16 13.19
N SER A 289 18.41 1.07 12.77
CA SER A 289 18.41 2.48 13.17
C SER A 289 18.09 2.69 14.66
N ASP A 290 17.62 1.66 15.36
CA ASP A 290 17.44 1.65 16.82
C ASP A 290 18.73 1.38 17.60
N ALA A 291 19.81 0.97 16.90
CA ALA A 291 21.09 0.59 17.51
C ALA A 291 22.19 1.66 17.38
N VAL A 292 21.88 2.86 16.88
CA VAL A 292 22.83 3.97 16.67
C VAL A 292 22.33 5.27 17.28
#